data_AF-A0A924KBV5-F1
#
_entry.id   AF-A0A924KBV5-F1
#
_cell.length_a   1.000
_cell.length_b   1.000
_cell.length_c   1.000
_cell.angle_alpha   90.00
_cell.angle_beta   90.00
_cell.angle_gamma   90.00
#
_symmetry.space_group_name_H-M   'P 1'
#
loop_
_entity.id
_entity.type
_entity.pdbx_description
1 polymer ?
#
loop_
_entity_poly.entity_id
_entity_poly.type
_entity_poly.pdbx_seq_one_letter_code
_entity_poly.pdbx_strand_id
1 'polypeptide(L)'
;AERIRALGHPAPGSYAQFSKLASVPDAPSTPPKALEMVRILVTGHEAVARTARQLFPAADKASDEPTADLLTQRLTVHEQTAWMLRSLLEE
;
A
#
# COMPACT_ATOMS: atom_id res chain seq x y z
N ALA A 1 3.34 -9.33 6.51
CA ALA A 1 2.85 -10.40 7.41
C ALA A 1 3.97 -10.95 8.30
N GLU A 2 5.08 -11.41 7.72
CA GLU A 2 6.21 -11.98 8.49
C GLU A 2 6.80 -11.02 9.52
N ARG A 3 7.01 -9.74 9.17
CA ARG A 3 7.50 -8.73 10.13
C ARG A 3 6.61 -8.59 11.37
N ILE A 4 5.28 -8.63 11.19
CA ILE A 4 4.31 -8.59 12.31
C ILE A 4 4.49 -9.80 13.24
N ARG A 5 4.72 -10.98 12.67
CA ARG A 5 4.99 -12.20 13.44
C ARG A 5 6.34 -12.17 14.15
N ALA A 6 7.38 -11.62 13.50
CA ALA A 6 8.70 -11.45 14.11
C ALA A 6 8.66 -10.51 15.32
N LEU A 7 7.72 -9.55 15.34
CA LEU A 7 7.43 -8.68 16.48
C LEU A 7 6.54 -9.33 17.56
N GLY A 8 6.19 -10.62 17.42
CA GLY A 8 5.41 -11.36 18.42
C GLY A 8 3.89 -11.22 18.29
N HIS A 9 3.37 -10.64 17.20
CA HIS A 9 1.94 -10.44 17.00
C HIS A 9 1.35 -11.38 15.93
N PRO A 10 0.08 -11.83 16.07
CA PRO A 10 -0.59 -12.58 15.03
C PRO A 10 -0.84 -11.69 13.81
N ALA A 11 -0.36 -12.11 12.63
CA ALA A 11 -0.64 -11.39 11.40
C ALA A 11 -2.11 -11.64 10.96
N PRO A 12 -2.85 -10.59 10.54
CA PRO A 12 -4.15 -10.75 9.89
C PRO A 12 -4.05 -11.67 8.68
N GLY A 13 -5.05 -12.54 8.48
CA GLY A 13 -5.01 -13.56 7.42
C GLY A 13 -6.35 -13.92 6.79
N SER A 14 -7.47 -13.45 7.36
CA SER A 14 -8.80 -13.69 6.79
C SER A 14 -9.27 -12.51 5.94
N TYR A 15 -10.10 -12.77 4.92
CA TYR A 15 -10.71 -11.73 4.10
C TYR A 15 -11.50 -10.70 4.92
N ALA A 16 -12.20 -11.13 5.97
CA ALA A 16 -12.91 -10.22 6.87
C ALA A 16 -11.97 -9.26 7.62
N GLN A 17 -10.81 -9.74 8.07
CA GLN A 17 -9.80 -8.87 8.68
C GLN A 17 -9.22 -7.90 7.67
N PHE A 18 -8.92 -8.35 6.45
CA PHE A 18 -8.40 -7.47 5.40
C PHE A 18 -9.40 -6.38 5.02
N SER A 19 -10.67 -6.74 4.80
CA SER A 19 -11.75 -5.79 4.51
C SER A 19 -11.92 -4.74 5.61
N LYS A 20 -11.82 -5.14 6.89
CA LYS A 20 -11.90 -4.22 8.03
C LYS A 20 -10.71 -3.26 8.12
N LEU A 21 -9.52 -3.67 7.69
CA LEU A 21 -8.27 -2.91 7.84
C LEU A 21 -7.90 -2.10 6.59
N ALA A 22 -8.47 -2.43 5.43
CA ALA A 22 -8.13 -1.80 4.16
C ALA A 22 -8.59 -0.33 4.12
N SER A 23 -7.70 0.54 3.64
CA SER A 23 -8.00 1.93 3.28
C SER A 23 -8.29 2.10 1.79
N VAL A 24 -8.17 1.02 1.02
CA VAL A 24 -8.41 0.97 -0.43
C VAL A 24 -9.71 0.19 -0.66
N PRO A 25 -10.69 0.74 -1.39
CA PRO A 25 -11.91 0.03 -1.71
C PRO A 25 -11.64 -1.15 -2.65
N ASP A 26 -12.54 -2.14 -2.64
CA ASP A 26 -12.53 -3.21 -3.63
C ASP A 26 -12.70 -2.64 -5.05
N ALA A 27 -12.12 -3.34 -6.02
CA ALA A 27 -12.32 -3.01 -7.42
C ALA A 27 -13.81 -3.11 -7.78
N PRO A 28 -14.32 -2.25 -8.70
CA PRO A 28 -15.69 -2.36 -9.19
C PRO A 28 -15.99 -3.76 -9.72
N SER A 29 -17.14 -4.33 -9.34
CA SER A 29 -17.58 -5.65 -9.82
C SER A 29 -17.76 -5.71 -11.33
N THR A 30 -18.07 -4.57 -11.94
CA THR A 30 -18.09 -4.38 -13.39
C THR A 30 -16.91 -3.50 -13.78
N PRO A 31 -15.93 -4.01 -14.55
CA PRO A 31 -14.76 -3.24 -14.93
C PRO A 31 -15.13 -1.97 -15.71
N PRO A 32 -14.58 -0.80 -15.35
CA PRO A 32 -14.77 0.43 -16.12
C PRO A 32 -13.90 0.44 -17.39
N LYS A 33 -13.89 1.56 -18.12
CA LYS A 33 -13.00 1.74 -19.29
C LYS A 33 -11.53 1.69 -18.88
N ALA A 34 -10.65 1.28 -19.80
CA ALA A 34 -9.23 1.05 -19.54
C ALA A 34 -8.52 2.20 -18.81
N LEU A 35 -8.68 3.45 -19.26
CA LEU A 35 -8.03 4.60 -18.59
C LEU A 35 -8.60 4.87 -17.18
N GLU A 36 -9.85 4.52 -16.92
CA GLU A 36 -10.42 4.61 -15.57
C GLU A 36 -9.86 3.50 -14.67
N MET A 37 -9.61 2.30 -15.20
CA MET A 37 -8.88 1.26 -14.46
C MET A 37 -7.47 1.73 -14.07
N VAL A 38 -6.76 2.42 -14.98
CA VAL A 38 -5.46 3.02 -14.69
C VAL A 38 -5.57 4.07 -13.58
N ARG A 39 -6.59 4.93 -13.61
CA ARG A 39 -6.84 5.93 -12.55
C ARG A 39 -7.11 5.30 -11.18
N ILE A 40 -7.88 4.20 -11.15
CA ILE A 40 -8.11 3.40 -9.93
C ILE A 40 -6.78 2.84 -9.41
N LEU A 41 -5.94 2.29 -10.29
CA LEU A 41 -4.63 1.76 -9.89
C LEU A 41 -3.71 2.86 -9.34
N VAL A 42 -3.62 4.03 -9.98
CA VAL A 42 -2.86 5.18 -9.45
C VAL A 42 -3.31 5.51 -8.03
N THR A 43 -4.62 5.67 -7.83
CA THR A 43 -5.21 6.01 -6.54
C THR A 43 -4.88 4.96 -5.47
N GLY A 44 -4.96 3.67 -5.83
CA GLY A 44 -4.62 2.55 -4.94
C GLY A 44 -3.14 2.54 -4.54
N HIS A 45 -2.23 2.70 -5.49
CA HIS A 45 -0.80 2.75 -5.21
C HIS A 45 -0.44 3.95 -4.31
N GLU A 46 -1.01 5.13 -4.57
CA GLU A 46 -0.79 6.31 -3.74
C GLU A 46 -1.38 6.16 -2.33
N ALA A 47 -2.53 5.49 -2.18
CA ALA A 47 -3.11 5.21 -0.87
C ALA A 47 -2.20 4.30 -0.03
N VAL A 48 -1.68 3.21 -0.62
CA VAL A 48 -0.75 2.32 0.09
C VAL A 48 0.56 3.06 0.43
N ALA A 49 1.09 3.89 -0.47
CA ALA A 49 2.26 4.71 -0.20
C ALA A 49 2.02 5.70 0.95
N ARG A 50 0.88 6.38 0.99
CA ARG A 50 0.52 7.26 2.12
C ARG A 50 0.45 6.50 3.44
N THR A 51 -0.20 5.34 3.46
CA THR A 51 -0.25 4.48 4.66
C THR A 51 1.15 4.08 5.11
N ALA A 52 2.01 3.60 4.20
CA ALA A 52 3.38 3.23 4.54
C ALA A 52 4.19 4.39 5.13
N ARG A 53 4.09 5.61 4.57
CA ARG A 53 4.78 6.79 5.11
C ARG A 53 4.35 7.14 6.53
N GLN A 54 3.08 6.96 6.86
CA GLN A 54 2.56 7.23 8.20
C GLN A 54 3.12 6.29 9.28
N LEU A 55 3.71 5.15 8.90
CA LEU A 55 4.31 4.22 9.84
C LEU A 55 5.75 4.59 10.23
N PHE A 56 6.47 5.39 9.43
CA PHE A 56 7.86 5.74 9.74
C PHE A 56 8.05 6.39 11.11
N PRO A 57 7.22 7.37 11.56
CA PRO A 57 7.38 7.95 12.90
C PRO A 57 7.29 6.90 14.02
N ALA A 58 6.46 5.87 13.85
CA ALA A 58 6.34 4.80 14.83
C ALA A 58 7.55 3.85 14.81
N ALA A 59 8.05 3.51 13.61
CA ALA A 59 9.25 2.69 13.46
C ALA A 59 10.51 3.40 13.99
N ASP A 60 10.65 4.70 13.69
CA ASP A 60 11.76 5.54 14.14
C ASP A 60 11.76 5.68 15.68
N LYS A 61 10.60 6.00 16.27
CA LYS A 61 10.45 6.06 17.73
C LYS A 61 10.81 4.75 18.44
N ALA A 62 10.61 3.61 17.76
CA ALA A 62 10.93 2.29 18.28
C ALA A 62 12.36 1.83 17.97
N SER A 63 13.14 2.61 17.21
CA SER A 63 14.42 2.19 16.63
C SER A 63 14.28 0.82 15.94
N ASP A 64 13.26 0.69 15.10
CA ASP A 64 12.97 -0.53 14.33
C ASP A 64 13.41 -0.34 12.88
N GLU A 65 14.72 -0.41 12.65
CA GLU A 65 15.32 -0.29 11.32
C GLU A 65 14.82 -1.35 10.34
N PRO A 66 14.62 -2.64 10.71
CA PRO A 66 14.07 -3.62 9.79
C PRO A 66 12.65 -3.29 9.31
N THR A 67 11.79 -2.73 10.17
CA THR A 67 10.47 -2.25 9.74
C THR A 67 10.63 -1.02 8.83
N ALA A 68 11.49 -0.07 9.18
CA ALA A 68 11.74 1.11 8.36
C ALA A 68 12.28 0.77 6.96
N ASP A 69 13.21 -0.19 6.86
CA ASP A 69 13.73 -0.69 5.59
C ASP A 69 12.64 -1.37 4.75
N LEU A 70 11.83 -2.23 5.37
CA LEU A 70 10.68 -2.84 4.70
C LEU A 70 9.72 -1.78 4.13
N LEU A 71 9.42 -0.73 4.89
CA LEU A 71 8.57 0.37 4.44
C LEU A 71 9.20 1.13 3.25
N THR A 72 10.50 1.39 3.31
CA THR A 72 11.26 2.03 2.22
C THR A 72 11.13 1.23 0.93
N GLN A 73 11.40 -0.08 0.98
CA GLN A 73 11.29 -0.95 -0.20
C GLN A 73 9.88 -0.96 -0.79
N ARG A 74 8.84 -0.97 0.06
CA ARG A 74 7.44 -0.93 -0.41
C ARG A 74 7.10 0.42 -1.04
N LEU A 75 7.59 1.52 -0.47
CA LEU A 75 7.40 2.85 -1.03
C LEU A 75 8.02 2.99 -2.40
N THR A 76 9.26 2.51 -2.59
CA THR A 76 9.93 2.52 -3.91
C THR A 76 9.04 1.90 -4.98
N VAL A 77 8.47 0.71 -4.70
CA VAL A 77 7.58 0.03 -5.65
C VAL A 77 6.32 0.86 -5.90
N HIS A 78 5.59 1.26 -4.85
CA HIS A 78 4.30 1.94 -5.03
C HIS A 78 4.44 3.31 -5.68
N GLU A 79 5.47 4.08 -5.34
CA GLU A 79 5.72 5.41 -5.91
C GLU A 79 6.16 5.32 -7.37
N GLN A 80 7.05 4.38 -7.71
CA GLN A 80 7.47 4.14 -9.09
C GLN A 80 6.30 3.69 -9.95
N THR A 81 5.49 2.73 -9.49
CA THR A 81 4.31 2.28 -10.23
C THR A 81 3.29 3.41 -10.39
N ALA A 82 3.01 4.18 -9.34
CA ALA A 82 2.09 5.31 -9.43
C ALA A 82 2.57 6.35 -10.44
N TRP A 83 3.87 6.66 -10.47
CA TRP A 83 4.45 7.55 -11.48
C TRP A 83 4.28 7.02 -12.90
N MET A 84 4.64 5.76 -13.16
CA MET A 84 4.49 5.15 -14.49
C MET A 84 3.04 5.11 -14.96
N LEU A 85 2.09 4.89 -14.05
CA LEU A 85 0.67 4.88 -14.39
C LEU A 85 0.13 6.30 -14.63
N ARG A 86 0.59 7.30 -13.87
CA ARG A 86 0.25 8.70 -14.13
C ARG A 86 0.73 9.16 -15.50
N SER A 87 1.91 8.74 -15.95
CA SER A 87 2.40 9.11 -17.29
C SER A 87 1.57 8.51 -18.43
N LEU A 88 0.79 7.45 -18.19
CA LEU A 88 -0.18 6.92 -19.15
C LEU A 88 -1.48 7.73 -19.20
N LEU A 89 -1.70 8.63 -18.24
CA LEU A 89 -2.85 9.51 -18.13
C LEU A 89 -2.52 10.96 -18.50
N GLU A 90 -1.25 11.26 -18.80
CA GLU A 90 -0.81 12.56 -19.34
C GLU A 90 -1.27 12.67 -20.80
N GLU A 91 -1.78 13.84 -21.18
CA GLU A 91 -2.21 14.17 -22.55
C GLU A 91 -1.07 14.81 -23.36
#